data_AF-A0A2N9LS49-F1
#
_entry.id   AF-A0A2N9LS49-F1
#
_cell.length_a   1.000
_cell.length_b   1.000
_cell.length_c   1.000
_cell.angle_alpha   90.00
_cell.angle_beta   90.00
_cell.angle_gamma   90.00
#
_symmetry.space_group_name_H-M   'P 1'
#
loop_
_entity.id
_entity.type
_entity.pdbx_description
1 polymer ?
#
loop_
_entity_poly.entity_id
_entity_poly.type
_entity_poly.pdbx_seq_one_letter_code
_entity_poly.pdbx_strand_id
1 'polypeptide(L)'
;MAQTISDALRFMEHVLGVRAGDSDLIDFFTSHEALHLDYESAQTRRVPRRPGCFNLTTHFPWVGLRTSDPDGAHIEYVRGIQNPVGVKVGPEFTREQVARWIDALDPDRQPGRLTLIHRFGASRIADSLPALIESVRAEGGLVLWICDPMHGNTKLTAGGVKTRHFEDIQSEVEQAFDIHRKMGGALGGVHIELTGENVTECIGGARGQGEEDLARAYESEVDPRLNYEQSLELAFLIARKMRNNEERGGVVGGGAGAPVCGSVPDFACQCCGPPLR
;
A
#
# COMPACT_ATOMS: atom_id res chain seq x y z
N MET A 1 14.90 -17.09 7.78
CA MET A 1 14.75 -15.89 6.92
C MET A 1 15.79 -14.85 7.28
N ALA A 2 15.86 -14.36 8.52
CA ALA A 2 16.93 -13.45 8.94
C ALA A 2 18.33 -13.97 8.59
N GLN A 3 18.63 -15.23 8.93
CA GLN A 3 19.90 -15.87 8.55
C GLN A 3 20.14 -15.86 7.04
N THR A 4 19.12 -16.19 6.23
CA THR A 4 19.20 -16.20 4.77
C THR A 4 19.51 -14.81 4.20
N ILE A 5 18.91 -13.75 4.76
CA ILE A 5 19.20 -12.36 4.38
C ILE A 5 20.65 -12.02 4.75
N SER A 6 21.07 -12.33 5.98
CA SER A 6 22.44 -12.09 6.42
C SER A 6 23.48 -12.84 5.56
N ASP A 7 23.19 -14.08 5.17
CA ASP A 7 24.07 -14.88 4.32
C ASP A 7 24.14 -14.30 2.90
N ALA A 8 23.01 -13.84 2.35
CA ALA A 8 22.96 -13.18 1.04
C ALA A 8 23.73 -11.85 1.03
N LEU A 9 23.54 -11.02 2.07
CA LEU A 9 24.30 -9.77 2.23
C LEU A 9 25.80 -10.05 2.32
N ARG A 10 26.23 -10.99 3.19
CA ARG A 10 27.64 -11.39 3.28
C ARG A 10 28.19 -11.92 1.95
N PHE A 11 27.40 -12.69 1.21
CA PHE A 11 27.80 -13.18 -0.11
C PHE A 11 28.04 -12.01 -1.08
N MET A 12 27.11 -11.05 -1.16
CA MET A 12 27.30 -9.85 -1.97
C MET A 12 28.54 -9.06 -1.55
N GLU A 13 28.76 -8.88 -0.26
CA GLU A 13 29.95 -8.21 0.26
C GLU A 13 31.25 -8.92 -0.15
N HIS A 14 31.28 -10.25 -0.07
CA HIS A 14 32.45 -11.05 -0.44
C HIS A 14 32.72 -11.08 -1.94
N VAL A 15 31.68 -11.09 -2.79
CA VAL A 15 31.82 -11.17 -4.25
C VAL A 15 32.07 -9.80 -4.88
N LEU A 16 31.36 -8.77 -4.44
CA LEU A 16 31.43 -7.42 -5.01
C LEU A 16 32.47 -6.54 -4.32
N GLY A 17 32.94 -6.92 -3.12
CA GLY A 17 33.89 -6.11 -2.34
C GLY A 17 33.30 -4.80 -1.82
N VAL A 18 31.97 -4.65 -1.87
CA VAL A 18 31.22 -3.47 -1.42
C VAL A 18 30.39 -3.88 -0.20
N ARG A 19 30.45 -3.10 0.90
CA ARG A 19 29.61 -3.38 2.07
C ARG A 19 28.15 -3.12 1.74
N ALA A 20 27.24 -3.89 2.33
CA ALA A 20 25.82 -3.59 2.24
C ALA A 20 25.58 -2.16 2.77
N GLY A 21 25.13 -1.25 1.89
CA GLY A 21 24.92 0.18 2.20
C GLY A 21 25.95 1.17 1.62
N ASP A 22 27.06 0.71 1.04
CA ASP A 22 28.05 1.61 0.42
C ASP A 22 27.72 1.95 -1.06
N SER A 23 26.85 1.15 -1.73
CA SER A 23 26.44 1.36 -3.14
C SER A 23 24.95 1.66 -3.34
N ASP A 24 24.11 1.39 -2.36
CA ASP A 24 22.66 1.33 -2.58
C ASP A 24 22.00 2.61 -2.07
N LEU A 25 21.83 3.58 -2.96
CA LEU A 25 20.89 4.67 -2.73
C LEU A 25 19.48 4.07 -2.76
N ILE A 26 18.85 3.99 -1.58
CA ILE A 26 17.43 3.59 -1.47
C ILE A 26 16.59 4.83 -1.81
N ASP A 27 15.79 4.73 -2.86
CA ASP A 27 14.78 5.75 -3.14
C ASP A 27 13.70 5.73 -2.05
N PHE A 28 13.47 6.89 -1.44
CA PHE A 28 12.45 7.07 -0.41
C PHE A 28 11.43 8.11 -0.88
N PHE A 29 10.16 7.73 -0.87
CA PHE A 29 9.05 8.56 -1.30
C PHE A 29 8.14 8.91 -0.13
N THR A 30 7.45 10.03 -0.26
CA THR A 30 6.47 10.52 0.73
C THR A 30 5.06 10.43 0.18
N SER A 31 4.11 10.17 1.08
CA SER A 31 2.68 10.09 0.80
C SER A 31 1.89 10.65 1.96
N HIS A 32 0.76 11.32 1.69
CA HIS A 32 -0.26 11.65 2.70
C HIS A 32 -1.65 11.76 2.06
N GLU A 33 -2.70 11.77 2.88
CA GLU A 33 -4.06 11.99 2.41
C GLU A 33 -4.22 13.44 1.94
N ALA A 34 -4.62 13.65 0.69
CA ALA A 34 -4.86 14.98 0.12
C ALA A 34 -6.16 15.58 0.68
N LEU A 35 -6.21 15.82 1.98
CA LEU A 35 -7.43 16.14 2.72
C LEU A 35 -7.71 17.65 2.75
N HIS A 36 -6.71 18.45 3.13
CA HIS A 36 -6.85 19.90 3.29
C HIS A 36 -6.57 20.62 1.97
N LEU A 37 -7.58 20.75 1.11
CA LEU A 37 -7.40 21.21 -0.27
C LEU A 37 -6.75 22.60 -0.42
N ASP A 38 -6.92 23.51 0.53
CA ASP A 38 -6.20 24.80 0.49
C ASP A 38 -4.68 24.61 0.63
N TYR A 39 -4.24 23.69 1.50
CA TYR A 39 -2.83 23.35 1.66
C TYR A 39 -2.27 22.67 0.40
N GLU A 40 -3.01 21.69 -0.13
CA GLU A 40 -2.61 20.95 -1.33
C GLU A 40 -2.53 21.85 -2.58
N SER A 41 -3.58 22.65 -2.82
CA SER A 41 -3.63 23.58 -3.95
C SER A 41 -2.57 24.69 -3.84
N ALA A 42 -2.29 25.18 -2.63
CA ALA A 42 -1.26 26.19 -2.40
C ALA A 42 0.15 25.72 -2.78
N GLN A 43 0.43 24.42 -2.84
CA GLN A 43 1.74 23.85 -3.25
C GLN A 43 1.68 23.13 -4.61
N THR A 44 0.55 23.16 -5.29
CA THR A 44 0.41 22.59 -6.64
C THR A 44 1.09 23.50 -7.67
N ARG A 45 2.00 22.95 -8.49
CA ARG A 45 2.83 23.72 -9.43
C ARG A 45 2.96 23.03 -10.77
N ARG A 46 3.20 23.82 -11.82
CA ARG A 46 3.76 23.31 -13.07
C ARG A 46 5.27 23.16 -12.90
N VAL A 47 5.81 22.00 -13.24
CA VAL A 47 7.24 21.70 -13.11
C VAL A 47 7.92 21.92 -14.47
N PRO A 48 9.12 22.56 -14.53
CA PRO A 48 9.84 22.72 -15.78
C PRO A 48 10.04 21.39 -16.52
N ARG A 49 9.78 21.38 -17.83
CA ARG A 49 9.96 20.20 -18.72
C ARG A 49 9.04 19.01 -18.40
N ARG A 50 8.00 19.16 -17.58
CA ARG A 50 6.95 18.14 -17.38
C ARG A 50 5.59 18.74 -17.73
N PRO A 51 4.72 18.02 -18.48
CA PRO A 51 3.37 18.48 -18.74
C PRO A 51 2.51 18.44 -17.46
N GLY A 52 1.49 19.28 -17.41
CA GLY A 52 0.50 19.28 -16.31
C GLY A 52 0.96 19.94 -15.01
N CYS A 53 0.14 19.76 -13.98
CA CYS A 53 0.40 20.25 -12.62
C CYS A 53 0.76 19.08 -11.71
N PHE A 54 1.66 19.31 -10.76
CA PHE A 54 2.03 18.34 -9.73
C PHE A 54 1.70 18.92 -8.37
N ASN A 55 1.13 18.10 -7.50
CA ASN A 55 1.13 18.39 -6.08
C ASN A 55 2.55 18.15 -5.54
N LEU A 56 3.22 19.21 -5.09
CA LEU A 56 4.59 19.12 -4.58
C LEU A 56 4.66 18.93 -3.05
N THR A 57 3.52 18.77 -2.37
CA THR A 57 3.52 18.41 -0.94
C THR A 57 3.96 16.96 -0.73
N THR A 58 3.81 16.10 -1.75
CA THR A 58 4.00 14.65 -1.61
C THR A 58 4.20 13.97 -2.96
N HIS A 59 4.82 12.79 -2.96
CA HIS A 59 5.02 12.02 -4.19
C HIS A 59 3.72 11.28 -4.58
N PHE A 60 3.03 10.71 -3.60
CA PHE A 60 1.83 9.89 -3.77
C PHE A 60 0.69 10.36 -2.85
N PRO A 61 -0.18 11.27 -3.30
CA PRO A 61 -1.37 11.64 -2.55
C PRO A 61 -2.46 10.56 -2.66
N TRP A 62 -3.23 10.35 -1.61
CA TRP A 62 -4.46 9.54 -1.69
C TRP A 62 -5.71 10.31 -1.24
N VAL A 63 -6.87 9.85 -1.70
CA VAL A 63 -8.19 10.30 -1.25
C VAL A 63 -8.75 9.28 -0.26
N GLY A 64 -9.16 9.76 0.91
CA GLY A 64 -9.70 8.93 1.98
C GLY A 64 -11.11 8.41 1.69
N LEU A 65 -11.56 7.43 2.47
CA LEU A 65 -12.88 6.79 2.27
C LEU A 65 -14.03 7.80 2.36
N ARG A 66 -13.92 8.81 3.23
CA ARG A 66 -14.99 9.78 3.50
C ARG A 66 -14.99 10.95 2.52
N THR A 67 -13.97 11.04 1.67
CA THR A 67 -13.75 12.11 0.70
C THR A 67 -13.68 11.58 -0.73
N SER A 68 -13.91 10.28 -0.94
CA SER A 68 -13.84 9.61 -2.23
C SER A 68 -15.13 9.67 -3.05
N ASP A 69 -16.01 10.66 -2.82
CA ASP A 69 -17.16 10.86 -3.70
C ASP A 69 -16.66 11.16 -5.13
N PRO A 70 -17.04 10.38 -6.17
CA PRO A 70 -16.61 10.63 -7.54
C PRO A 70 -16.94 12.03 -8.07
N ASP A 71 -17.98 12.70 -7.56
CA ASP A 71 -18.32 14.09 -7.87
C ASP A 71 -17.70 15.13 -6.92
N GLY A 72 -16.97 14.65 -5.92
CA GLY A 72 -16.43 15.46 -4.84
C GLY A 72 -15.22 16.28 -5.23
N ALA A 73 -14.97 17.33 -4.45
CA ALA A 73 -13.83 18.23 -4.64
C ALA A 73 -12.47 17.52 -4.58
N HIS A 74 -12.33 16.48 -3.76
CA HIS A 74 -11.09 15.72 -3.63
C HIS A 74 -10.75 14.92 -4.88
N ILE A 75 -11.75 14.24 -5.47
CA ILE A 75 -11.58 13.52 -6.74
C ILE A 75 -11.27 14.51 -7.87
N GLU A 76 -11.98 15.64 -7.94
CA GLU A 76 -11.70 16.69 -8.93
C GLU A 76 -10.28 17.27 -8.77
N TYR A 77 -9.84 17.48 -7.54
CA TYR A 77 -8.49 17.96 -7.26
C TYR A 77 -7.42 16.98 -7.75
N VAL A 78 -7.52 15.70 -7.35
CA VAL A 78 -6.50 14.70 -7.73
C VAL A 78 -6.59 14.29 -9.22
N ARG A 79 -7.74 14.50 -9.87
CA ARG A 79 -7.88 14.41 -11.32
C ARG A 79 -6.98 15.42 -12.05
N GLY A 80 -6.82 16.62 -11.50
CA GLY A 80 -6.06 17.72 -12.11
C GLY A 80 -4.53 17.63 -11.98
N ILE A 81 -4.01 16.72 -11.14
CA ILE A 81 -2.57 16.57 -10.89
C ILE A 81 -1.98 15.33 -11.59
N GLN A 82 -0.68 15.34 -11.82
CA GLN A 82 0.07 14.31 -12.54
C GLN A 82 0.74 13.27 -11.63
N ASN A 83 0.72 13.46 -10.30
CA ASN A 83 1.20 12.46 -9.34
C ASN A 83 0.47 11.12 -9.54
N PRO A 84 1.07 9.94 -9.27
CA PRO A 84 0.27 8.74 -9.04
C PRO A 84 -0.67 8.99 -7.85
N VAL A 85 -1.91 8.48 -7.91
CA VAL A 85 -2.94 8.78 -6.91
C VAL A 85 -3.55 7.52 -6.32
N GLY A 86 -3.85 7.57 -5.01
CA GLY A 86 -4.56 6.50 -4.30
C GLY A 86 -6.02 6.85 -4.04
N VAL A 87 -6.90 5.85 -4.02
CA VAL A 87 -8.26 5.97 -3.47
C VAL A 87 -8.49 4.86 -2.45
N LYS A 88 -8.88 5.23 -1.24
CA LYS A 88 -9.24 4.27 -0.18
C LYS A 88 -10.61 3.68 -0.48
N VAL A 89 -10.70 2.35 -0.49
CA VAL A 89 -11.94 1.62 -0.80
C VAL A 89 -12.40 0.83 0.43
N GLY A 90 -13.62 1.07 0.85
CA GLY A 90 -14.29 0.36 1.95
C GLY A 90 -15.35 -0.61 1.41
N PRO A 91 -15.93 -1.45 2.28
CA PRO A 91 -16.78 -2.57 1.87
C PRO A 91 -18.16 -2.18 1.30
N GLU A 92 -18.50 -0.89 1.31
CA GLU A 92 -19.76 -0.34 0.81
C GLU A 92 -19.60 0.33 -0.58
N PHE A 93 -18.51 0.05 -1.28
CA PHE A 93 -18.30 0.56 -2.63
C PHE A 93 -19.38 0.04 -3.59
N THR A 94 -19.64 0.80 -4.65
CA THR A 94 -20.50 0.39 -5.76
C THR A 94 -19.70 0.30 -7.05
N ARG A 95 -20.16 -0.55 -7.99
CA ARG A 95 -19.56 -0.64 -9.33
C ARG A 95 -19.57 0.72 -10.06
N GLU A 96 -20.65 1.49 -9.89
CA GLU A 96 -20.78 2.85 -10.42
C GLU A 96 -19.65 3.75 -9.92
N GLN A 97 -19.38 3.76 -8.60
CA GLN A 97 -18.27 4.56 -8.05
C GLN A 97 -16.92 4.13 -8.62
N VAL A 98 -16.68 2.83 -8.77
CA VAL A 98 -15.45 2.28 -9.34
C VAL A 98 -15.26 2.75 -10.78
N ALA A 99 -16.29 2.65 -11.62
CA ALA A 99 -16.25 3.13 -13.00
C ALA A 99 -15.90 4.62 -13.06
N ARG A 100 -16.57 5.41 -12.23
CA ARG A 100 -16.37 6.86 -12.20
C ARG A 100 -15.00 7.28 -11.68
N TRP A 101 -14.44 6.58 -10.69
CA TRP A 101 -13.06 6.82 -10.25
C TRP A 101 -12.06 6.50 -11.36
N ILE A 102 -12.23 5.38 -12.04
CA ILE A 102 -11.34 4.96 -13.12
C ILE A 102 -11.40 5.98 -14.28
N ASP A 103 -12.59 6.39 -14.71
CA ASP A 103 -12.75 7.36 -15.80
C ASP A 103 -12.22 8.75 -15.43
N ALA A 104 -12.40 9.18 -14.18
CA ALA A 104 -11.88 10.45 -13.72
C ALA A 104 -10.35 10.44 -13.56
N LEU A 105 -9.80 9.41 -12.92
CA LEU A 105 -8.42 9.45 -12.42
C LEU A 105 -7.41 8.75 -13.32
N ASP A 106 -7.87 7.79 -14.13
CA ASP A 106 -7.04 7.04 -15.07
C ASP A 106 -7.78 6.80 -16.41
N PRO A 107 -8.16 7.88 -17.13
CA PRO A 107 -8.92 7.79 -18.38
C PRO A 107 -8.17 7.00 -19.47
N ASP A 108 -6.84 7.04 -19.45
CA ASP A 108 -5.96 6.38 -20.42
C ASP A 108 -5.56 4.95 -19.99
N ARG A 109 -6.04 4.48 -18.83
CA ARG A 109 -5.70 3.16 -18.26
C ARG A 109 -4.19 2.95 -18.12
N GLN A 110 -3.47 3.95 -17.63
CA GLN A 110 -2.02 3.92 -17.49
C GLN A 110 -1.62 3.11 -16.24
N PRO A 111 -0.87 2.00 -16.40
CA PRO A 111 -0.40 1.22 -15.25
C PRO A 111 0.34 2.09 -14.23
N GLY A 112 -0.06 2.00 -12.96
CA GLY A 112 0.54 2.75 -11.85
C GLY A 112 0.03 4.19 -11.67
N ARG A 113 -0.89 4.67 -12.52
CA ARG A 113 -1.54 5.97 -12.33
C ARG A 113 -2.50 5.96 -11.15
N LEU A 114 -3.41 4.97 -11.11
CA LEU A 114 -4.42 4.82 -10.07
C LEU A 114 -4.12 3.61 -9.19
N THR A 115 -4.16 3.83 -7.88
CA THR A 115 -4.02 2.78 -6.86
C THR A 115 -5.31 2.68 -6.07
N LEU A 116 -5.88 1.47 -5.96
CA LEU A 116 -6.99 1.20 -5.04
C LEU A 116 -6.44 0.60 -3.75
N ILE A 117 -6.67 1.33 -2.65
CA ILE A 117 -6.21 0.97 -1.31
C ILE A 117 -7.39 0.38 -0.54
N HIS A 118 -7.56 -0.94 -0.56
CA HIS A 118 -8.71 -1.58 0.07
C HIS A 118 -8.50 -1.79 1.58
N ARG A 119 -9.55 -1.53 2.37
CA ARG A 119 -9.54 -1.66 3.84
C ARG A 119 -10.82 -2.31 4.36
N PHE A 120 -11.00 -3.59 4.07
CA PHE A 120 -12.27 -4.28 4.29
C PHE A 120 -12.40 -4.85 5.70
N GLY A 121 -11.29 -5.11 6.37
CA GLY A 121 -11.25 -5.89 7.60
C GLY A 121 -11.14 -7.38 7.31
N ALA A 122 -10.48 -8.11 8.22
CA ALA A 122 -10.21 -9.54 8.10
C ALA A 122 -11.48 -10.39 7.93
N SER A 123 -12.60 -9.94 8.48
CA SER A 123 -13.89 -10.64 8.43
C SER A 123 -14.68 -10.43 7.14
N ARG A 124 -14.38 -9.38 6.36
CA ARG A 124 -15.16 -9.00 5.16
C ARG A 124 -14.38 -9.07 3.86
N ILE A 125 -13.05 -9.16 3.92
CA ILE A 125 -12.19 -9.15 2.74
C ILE A 125 -12.51 -10.29 1.76
N ALA A 126 -12.83 -11.48 2.27
CA ALA A 126 -13.15 -12.66 1.46
C ALA A 126 -14.34 -12.45 0.51
N ASP A 127 -15.31 -11.64 0.93
CA ASP A 127 -16.50 -11.32 0.12
C ASP A 127 -16.29 -10.05 -0.71
N SER A 128 -15.63 -9.04 -0.12
CA SER A 128 -15.58 -7.69 -0.69
C SER A 128 -14.52 -7.52 -1.78
N LEU A 129 -13.33 -8.12 -1.59
CA LEU A 129 -12.22 -7.95 -2.52
C LEU A 129 -12.45 -8.60 -3.90
N PRO A 130 -12.99 -9.84 -4.00
CA PRO A 130 -13.33 -10.41 -5.30
C PRO A 130 -14.30 -9.53 -6.10
N ALA A 131 -15.35 -9.03 -5.46
CA ALA A 131 -16.33 -8.14 -6.09
C ALA A 131 -15.71 -6.82 -6.58
N LEU A 132 -14.75 -6.26 -5.83
CA LEU A 132 -14.04 -5.05 -6.24
C LEU A 132 -13.15 -5.33 -7.46
N ILE A 133 -12.40 -6.45 -7.45
CA ILE A 133 -11.55 -6.86 -8.56
C ILE A 133 -12.38 -7.07 -9.84
N GLU A 134 -13.53 -7.74 -9.74
CA GLU A 134 -14.44 -7.94 -10.87
C GLU A 134 -15.00 -6.62 -11.40
N SER A 135 -15.37 -5.70 -10.50
CA SER A 135 -15.84 -4.36 -10.89
C SER A 135 -14.78 -3.59 -11.67
N VAL A 136 -13.53 -3.55 -11.18
CA VAL A 136 -12.42 -2.88 -11.87
C VAL A 136 -12.13 -3.51 -13.23
N ARG A 137 -12.16 -4.85 -13.32
CA ARG A 137 -11.95 -5.57 -14.58
C ARG A 137 -13.03 -5.27 -15.61
N ALA A 138 -14.29 -5.18 -15.18
CA ALA A 138 -15.40 -4.85 -16.06
C ALA A 138 -15.25 -3.45 -16.70
N GLU A 139 -14.56 -2.52 -16.02
CA GLU A 139 -14.26 -1.17 -16.51
C GLU A 139 -12.92 -1.06 -17.27
N GLY A 140 -12.22 -2.19 -17.43
CA GLY A 140 -10.90 -2.24 -18.06
C GLY A 140 -9.81 -1.52 -17.25
N GLY A 141 -9.99 -1.34 -15.95
CA GLY A 141 -9.05 -0.63 -15.08
C GLY A 141 -7.71 -1.37 -14.91
N LEU A 142 -6.60 -0.64 -14.99
CA LEU A 142 -5.23 -1.13 -14.78
C LEU A 142 -4.63 -0.58 -13.49
N VAL A 143 -5.36 -0.75 -12.39
CA VAL A 143 -5.01 -0.19 -11.08
C VAL A 143 -3.92 -0.99 -10.37
N LEU A 144 -3.15 -0.31 -9.52
CA LEU A 144 -2.32 -0.95 -8.51
C LEU A 144 -3.19 -1.32 -7.30
N TRP A 145 -3.01 -2.53 -6.76
CA TRP A 145 -3.74 -3.00 -5.59
C TRP A 145 -2.90 -2.86 -4.33
N ILE A 146 -3.41 -2.15 -3.33
CA ILE A 146 -2.77 -2.05 -2.01
C ILE A 146 -3.76 -2.48 -0.93
N CYS A 147 -3.29 -3.31 -0.01
CA CYS A 147 -4.05 -3.70 1.17
C CYS A 147 -3.74 -2.74 2.33
N ASP A 148 -4.77 -2.10 2.88
CA ASP A 148 -4.72 -1.39 4.16
C ASP A 148 -5.41 -2.28 5.22
N PRO A 149 -4.63 -3.12 5.94
CA PRO A 149 -5.17 -4.05 6.92
C PRO A 149 -5.45 -3.37 8.26
N MET A 150 -5.32 -2.05 8.36
CA MET A 150 -5.35 -1.34 9.63
C MET A 150 -6.77 -0.83 9.89
N HIS A 151 -7.24 0.02 8.98
CA HIS A 151 -8.43 0.82 9.23
C HIS A 151 -9.72 -0.01 9.20
N GLY A 152 -9.73 -1.17 8.54
CA GLY A 152 -10.86 -2.10 8.54
C GLY A 152 -11.01 -2.92 9.84
N ASN A 153 -9.95 -2.95 10.67
CA ASN A 153 -9.84 -3.83 11.84
C ASN A 153 -9.82 -3.09 13.18
N THR A 154 -10.13 -1.78 13.20
CA THR A 154 -10.23 -1.02 14.45
C THR A 154 -11.42 -1.50 15.29
N LYS A 155 -11.15 -1.83 16.55
CA LYS A 155 -12.15 -2.23 17.56
C LYS A 155 -12.06 -1.31 18.78
N LEU A 156 -13.12 -1.30 19.59
CA LEU A 156 -13.12 -0.66 20.90
C LEU A 156 -13.02 -1.74 21.97
N THR A 157 -12.12 -1.54 22.94
CA THR A 157 -12.09 -2.36 24.15
C THR A 157 -13.33 -2.11 25.01
N ALA A 158 -13.53 -2.95 26.03
CA ALA A 158 -14.60 -2.71 27.00
C ALA A 158 -14.48 -1.33 27.71
N GLY A 159 -13.26 -0.81 27.83
CA GLY A 159 -12.96 0.52 28.36
C GLY A 159 -13.10 1.67 27.37
N GLY A 160 -13.53 1.41 26.12
CA GLY A 160 -13.69 2.43 25.08
C GLY A 160 -12.40 2.89 24.41
N VAL A 161 -11.28 2.22 24.65
CA VAL A 161 -10.00 2.51 23.99
C VAL A 161 -10.01 1.85 22.61
N LYS A 162 -9.65 2.61 21.57
CA LYS A 162 -9.46 2.02 20.24
C LYS A 162 -8.22 1.13 20.23
N THR A 163 -8.32 -0.04 19.64
CA THR A 163 -7.16 -0.91 19.38
C THR A 163 -7.39 -1.72 18.11
N ARG A 164 -6.38 -2.47 17.69
CA ARG A 164 -6.44 -3.43 16.59
C ARG A 164 -5.73 -4.70 17.05
N HIS A 165 -6.27 -5.86 16.69
CA HIS A 165 -5.57 -7.13 16.91
C HIS A 165 -4.59 -7.36 15.78
N PHE A 166 -3.35 -7.67 16.14
CA PHE A 166 -2.30 -8.00 15.19
C PHE A 166 -2.70 -9.17 14.28
N GLU A 167 -3.40 -10.16 14.82
CA GLU A 167 -3.83 -11.35 14.07
C GLU A 167 -4.87 -11.01 13.00
N ASP A 168 -5.74 -10.03 13.25
CA ASP A 168 -6.71 -9.56 12.25
C ASP A 168 -5.98 -8.79 11.13
N ILE A 169 -5.00 -7.94 11.50
CA ILE A 169 -4.15 -7.22 10.55
C ILE A 169 -3.41 -8.21 9.65
N GLN A 170 -2.74 -9.19 10.24
CA GLN A 170 -2.04 -10.26 9.53
C GLN A 170 -3.01 -11.03 8.61
N SER A 171 -4.17 -11.43 9.14
CA SER A 171 -5.15 -12.23 8.41
C SER A 171 -5.66 -11.50 7.17
N GLU A 172 -5.96 -10.20 7.25
CA GLU A 172 -6.40 -9.43 6.08
C GLU A 172 -5.32 -9.38 4.99
N VAL A 173 -4.05 -9.18 5.36
CA VAL A 173 -2.94 -9.20 4.38
C VAL A 173 -2.80 -10.58 3.73
N GLU A 174 -2.81 -11.66 4.53
CA GLU A 174 -2.69 -13.01 4.00
C GLU A 174 -3.84 -13.39 3.06
N GLN A 175 -5.06 -13.02 3.41
CA GLN A 175 -6.24 -13.21 2.58
C GLN A 175 -6.15 -12.39 1.29
N ALA A 176 -5.69 -11.15 1.34
CA ALA A 176 -5.49 -10.31 0.16
C ALA A 176 -4.56 -10.99 -0.86
N PHE A 177 -3.41 -11.52 -0.41
CA PHE A 177 -2.51 -12.30 -1.26
C PHE A 177 -3.18 -13.52 -1.90
N ASP A 178 -3.92 -14.30 -1.10
CA ASP A 178 -4.56 -15.52 -1.59
C ASP A 178 -5.70 -15.22 -2.58
N ILE A 179 -6.49 -14.18 -2.33
CA ILE A 179 -7.58 -13.72 -3.19
C ILE A 179 -7.02 -13.21 -4.51
N HIS A 180 -6.02 -12.33 -4.50
CA HIS A 180 -5.40 -11.84 -5.73
C HIS A 180 -4.88 -12.99 -6.59
N ARG A 181 -4.16 -13.95 -6.01
CA ARG A 181 -3.69 -15.14 -6.72
C ARG A 181 -4.86 -15.94 -7.30
N LYS A 182 -5.89 -16.23 -6.50
CA LYS A 182 -7.07 -16.98 -6.97
C LYS A 182 -7.79 -16.27 -8.11
N MET A 183 -7.80 -14.94 -8.09
CA MET A 183 -8.38 -14.11 -9.14
C MET A 183 -7.46 -13.93 -10.34
N GLY A 184 -6.21 -14.45 -10.32
CA GLY A 184 -5.25 -14.31 -11.42
C GLY A 184 -4.58 -12.93 -11.51
N GLY A 185 -4.45 -12.23 -10.38
CA GLY A 185 -3.70 -10.98 -10.26
C GLY A 185 -2.65 -11.04 -9.14
N ALA A 186 -2.04 -9.89 -8.85
CA ALA A 186 -1.07 -9.75 -7.77
C ALA A 186 -1.49 -8.59 -6.83
N LEU A 187 -1.21 -8.76 -5.54
CA LEU A 187 -1.24 -7.67 -4.59
C LEU A 187 0.04 -6.84 -4.78
N GLY A 188 -0.11 -5.54 -4.97
CA GLY A 188 1.01 -4.62 -5.26
C GLY A 188 1.73 -4.11 -4.02
N GLY A 189 1.09 -4.12 -2.85
CA GLY A 189 1.71 -3.69 -1.60
C GLY A 189 0.76 -3.63 -0.41
N VAL A 190 1.27 -3.10 0.71
CA VAL A 190 0.51 -2.85 1.93
C VAL A 190 0.64 -1.39 2.37
N HIS A 191 -0.38 -0.86 3.02
CA HIS A 191 -0.41 0.48 3.59
C HIS A 191 -0.72 0.36 5.08
N ILE A 192 0.29 0.55 5.92
CA ILE A 192 0.24 0.29 7.36
C ILE A 192 0.57 1.54 8.18
N GLU A 193 -0.03 1.65 9.35
CA GLU A 193 0.25 2.70 10.32
C GLU A 193 1.18 2.13 11.39
N LEU A 194 2.38 2.67 11.50
CA LEU A 194 3.41 2.18 12.41
C LEU A 194 4.20 3.31 13.06
N THR A 195 4.92 2.97 14.11
CA THR A 195 5.95 3.81 14.73
C THR A 195 7.16 2.97 15.12
N GLY A 196 8.35 3.59 15.11
CA GLY A 196 9.58 2.97 15.62
C GLY A 196 9.64 2.89 17.15
N GLU A 197 8.69 3.53 17.84
CA GLU A 197 8.60 3.58 19.29
C GLU A 197 7.99 2.29 19.88
N ASN A 198 8.32 2.02 21.15
CA ASN A 198 7.80 0.87 21.90
C ASN A 198 6.43 1.15 22.54
N VAL A 199 5.46 1.50 21.70
CA VAL A 199 4.09 1.83 22.10
C VAL A 199 3.23 0.59 22.34
N THR A 200 2.15 0.76 23.10
CA THR A 200 1.14 -0.25 23.38
C THR A 200 -0.21 0.18 22.81
N GLU A 201 -0.33 0.15 21.48
CA GLU A 201 -1.51 0.66 20.78
C GLU A 201 -2.33 -0.46 20.11
N CYS A 202 -1.66 -1.43 19.48
CA CYS A 202 -2.27 -2.66 18.97
C CYS A 202 -1.99 -3.84 19.90
N ILE A 203 -2.95 -4.75 20.05
CA ILE A 203 -2.86 -5.96 20.89
C ILE A 203 -2.45 -7.19 20.05
N GLY A 204 -1.92 -8.22 20.71
CA GLY A 204 -1.42 -9.43 20.07
C GLY A 204 0.03 -9.32 19.59
N GLY A 205 0.38 -10.10 18.57
CA GLY A 205 1.75 -10.24 18.06
C GLY A 205 2.62 -11.13 18.94
N ALA A 206 3.90 -11.28 18.59
CA ALA A 206 4.79 -12.26 19.19
C ALA A 206 4.99 -12.11 20.71
N ARG A 207 4.83 -10.89 21.26
CA ARG A 207 4.89 -10.64 22.72
C ARG A 207 3.56 -10.86 23.45
N GLY A 208 2.47 -11.11 22.73
CA GLY A 208 1.16 -11.38 23.32
C GLY A 208 0.62 -10.19 24.11
N GLN A 209 0.80 -8.97 23.61
CA GLN A 209 0.35 -7.75 24.30
C GLN A 209 -1.17 -7.78 24.52
N GLY A 210 -1.61 -7.58 25.76
CA GLY A 210 -3.02 -7.61 26.17
C GLY A 210 -3.70 -6.24 26.13
N GLU A 211 -5.00 -6.19 26.45
CA GLU A 211 -5.74 -4.92 26.56
C GLU A 211 -5.27 -4.09 27.77
N GLU A 212 -4.84 -4.75 28.84
CA GLU A 212 -4.30 -4.13 30.05
C GLU A 212 -3.01 -3.36 29.80
N ASP A 213 -2.24 -3.78 28.80
CA ASP A 213 -0.99 -3.13 28.43
C ASP A 213 -1.21 -1.79 27.73
N LEU A 214 -2.40 -1.55 27.16
CA LEU A 214 -2.67 -0.35 26.39
C LEU A 214 -2.41 0.93 27.20
N ALA A 215 -2.76 0.93 28.49
CA ALA A 215 -2.57 2.09 29.36
C ALA A 215 -1.09 2.46 29.61
N ARG A 216 -0.13 1.60 29.25
CA ARG A 216 1.29 1.79 29.52
C ARG A 216 1.93 2.85 28.62
N ALA A 217 1.62 2.82 27.32
CA ALA A 217 2.26 3.65 26.30
C ALA A 217 1.35 3.82 25.07
N TYR A 218 0.11 4.29 25.26
CA TYR A 218 -0.78 4.67 24.17
C TYR A 218 -0.54 6.14 23.81
N GLU A 219 0.16 6.41 22.71
CA GLU A 219 0.64 7.76 22.37
C GLU A 219 -0.03 8.36 21.13
N SER A 220 -0.68 7.55 20.30
CA SER A 220 -1.39 8.04 19.13
C SER A 220 -2.63 8.85 19.50
N GLU A 221 -2.74 10.05 18.92
CA GLU A 221 -3.89 10.94 19.07
C GLU A 221 -5.10 10.53 18.20
N VAL A 222 -4.92 9.59 17.28
CA VAL A 222 -5.94 9.22 16.29
C VAL A 222 -6.28 7.75 16.37
N ASP A 223 -5.49 6.91 15.69
CA ASP A 223 -5.72 5.49 15.55
C ASP A 223 -4.48 4.70 16.01
N PRO A 224 -4.67 3.49 16.55
CA PRO A 224 -3.59 2.68 17.13
C PRO A 224 -2.61 2.18 16.06
N ARG A 225 -1.31 2.40 16.25
CA ARG A 225 -0.23 2.04 15.32
C ARG A 225 0.41 0.70 15.72
N LEU A 226 1.04 0.04 14.76
CA LEU A 226 1.97 -1.05 15.06
C LEU A 226 3.23 -0.45 15.70
N ASN A 227 3.71 -1.07 16.78
CA ASN A 227 5.02 -0.75 17.33
C ASN A 227 6.14 -1.36 16.47
N TYR A 228 7.40 -1.07 16.82
CA TYR A 228 8.57 -1.57 16.09
C TYR A 228 8.57 -3.09 15.89
N GLU A 229 8.26 -3.86 16.95
CA GLU A 229 8.33 -5.32 16.90
C GLU A 229 7.22 -5.92 16.06
N GLN A 230 5.98 -5.45 16.24
CA GLN A 230 4.83 -5.87 15.43
C GLN A 230 5.05 -5.51 13.95
N SER A 231 5.65 -4.35 13.67
CA SER A 231 5.97 -3.93 12.30
C SER A 231 6.99 -4.87 11.65
N LEU A 232 8.04 -5.24 12.38
CA LEU A 232 9.05 -6.17 11.89
C LEU A 232 8.48 -7.59 11.72
N GLU A 233 7.63 -8.03 12.65
CA GLU A 233 6.93 -9.30 12.57
C GLU A 233 6.06 -9.38 11.31
N LEU A 234 5.23 -8.35 11.06
CA LEU A 234 4.39 -8.28 9.86
C LEU A 234 5.23 -8.30 8.57
N ALA A 235 6.37 -7.59 8.55
CA ALA A 235 7.27 -7.60 7.40
C ALA A 235 7.82 -9.01 7.11
N PHE A 236 8.25 -9.76 8.13
CA PHE A 236 8.70 -11.14 7.96
C PHE A 236 7.58 -12.08 7.51
N LEU A 237 6.34 -11.88 7.99
CA LEU A 237 5.17 -12.65 7.59
C LEU A 237 4.83 -12.41 6.11
N ILE A 238 4.84 -11.15 5.67
CA ILE A 238 4.64 -10.77 4.26
C ILE A 238 5.71 -11.39 3.37
N ALA A 239 6.99 -11.24 3.72
CA ALA A 239 8.09 -11.83 2.96
C ALA A 239 7.96 -13.36 2.82
N ARG A 240 7.47 -14.03 3.88
CA ARG A 240 7.23 -15.48 3.86
C ARG A 240 6.07 -15.85 2.95
N LYS A 241 4.98 -15.06 2.97
CA LYS A 241 3.82 -15.24 2.10
C LYS A 241 4.19 -15.06 0.63
N MET A 242 4.99 -14.06 0.31
CA MET A 242 5.48 -13.80 -1.04
C MET A 242 6.31 -14.98 -1.58
N ARG A 243 7.31 -15.45 -0.83
CA ARG A 243 8.13 -16.62 -1.24
C ARG A 243 7.28 -17.87 -1.47
N ASN A 244 6.37 -18.18 -0.55
CA ASN A 244 5.50 -19.37 -0.68
C ASN A 244 4.57 -19.27 -1.90
N ASN A 245 4.22 -18.06 -2.34
CA ASN A 245 3.41 -17.84 -3.53
C ASN A 245 4.21 -18.04 -4.82
N GLU A 246 5.49 -17.64 -4.85
CA GLU A 246 6.41 -17.88 -5.98
C GLU A 246 6.66 -19.38 -6.19
N GLU A 247 6.95 -20.13 -5.12
CA GLU A 247 7.21 -21.58 -5.17
C GLU A 247 6.01 -22.38 -5.71
N ARG A 248 4.78 -21.94 -5.40
CA ARG A 248 3.54 -22.59 -5.87
C ARG A 248 3.16 -22.20 -7.30
N GLY A 249 3.65 -21.08 -7.82
CA GLY A 249 3.43 -20.64 -9.20
C GLY A 249 4.33 -21.35 -10.23
N GLY A 250 5.42 -22.00 -9.79
CA GLY A 250 6.43 -22.61 -10.65
C GLY A 250 6.14 -24.03 -11.18
N VAL A 251 4.93 -24.59 -10.99
CA VAL A 251 4.62 -26.00 -11.33
C VAL A 251 3.55 -26.16 -12.44
N VAL A 252 3.32 -25.16 -13.29
CA VAL A 252 2.45 -25.33 -14.47
C VAL A 252 3.30 -25.46 -15.74
N GLY A 253 3.32 -26.68 -16.28
CA GLY A 253 4.06 -27.09 -17.47
C GLY A 253 3.63 -26.40 -18.77
N GLY A 254 4.50 -26.53 -19.77
CA GLY A 254 4.46 -25.79 -21.03
C GLY A 254 3.18 -25.93 -21.84
N GLY A 255 2.74 -24.79 -22.37
CA GLY A 255 1.64 -24.66 -23.31
C GLY A 255 1.45 -23.21 -23.73
N ALA A 256 1.93 -22.90 -24.95
CA ALA A 256 1.66 -21.71 -25.79
C ALA A 256 1.60 -20.32 -25.12
N GLY A 257 2.58 -19.48 -25.49
CA GLY A 257 2.79 -18.14 -24.96
C GLY A 257 1.58 -17.20 -25.04
N ALA A 258 1.21 -16.68 -23.87
CA ALA A 258 0.74 -15.32 -23.71
C ALA A 258 1.97 -14.44 -23.36
N PRO A 259 2.07 -13.20 -23.84
CA PRO A 259 3.22 -12.36 -23.57
C PRO A 259 3.29 -12.10 -22.06
N VAL A 260 4.38 -12.56 -21.45
CA VAL A 260 4.85 -12.08 -20.16
C VAL A 260 4.92 -10.57 -20.29
N CYS A 261 4.12 -9.84 -19.51
CA CYS A 261 4.29 -8.40 -19.35
C CYS A 261 5.72 -8.20 -18.85
N GLY A 262 6.60 -7.83 -19.76
CA GLY A 262 8.02 -7.66 -19.50
C GLY A 262 8.20 -6.65 -18.37
N SER A 263 9.20 -6.91 -17.55
CA SER A 263 9.94 -5.94 -16.74
C SER A 263 9.24 -4.59 -16.61
N VAL A 264 8.67 -4.32 -15.44
CA VAL A 264 8.39 -2.96 -14.99
C VAL A 264 9.60 -2.11 -15.42
N PRO A 265 9.47 -1.15 -16.33
CA PRO A 265 10.59 -0.31 -16.67
C PRO A 265 11.02 0.38 -15.39
N ASP A 266 12.33 0.39 -15.12
CA ASP A 266 12.93 1.14 -14.03
C ASP A 266 12.19 2.46 -13.88
N PHE A 267 11.51 2.64 -12.74
CA PHE A 267 11.02 3.93 -12.30
C PHE A 267 12.25 4.75 -11.89
N ALA A 268 13.13 5.03 -12.85
CA ALA A 268 14.13 6.06 -12.72
C ALA A 268 13.35 7.36 -12.58
N CYS A 269 13.23 7.83 -11.34
CA CYS A 269 12.88 9.22 -11.06
C CYS A 269 13.92 10.06 -11.82
N GLN A 270 13.59 10.51 -13.03
CA GLN A 270 14.31 11.59 -13.74
C GLN A 270 14.07 12.93 -13.01
N CYS A 271 14.28 12.91 -11.70
CA CYS A 271 14.05 13.95 -10.73
C CYS A 271 15.37 14.64 -10.35
N CYS A 272 16.50 13.96 -10.60
CA CYS A 272 17.84 14.52 -10.45
C CYS A 272 18.42 14.85 -11.82
N GLY A 273 18.37 16.13 -12.20
CA GLY A 273 19.27 16.64 -13.24
C GLY A 273 20.73 16.53 -12.76
N PRO A 274 21.72 16.48 -13.67
CA PRO A 274 23.12 16.43 -13.27
C PRO A 274 23.47 17.65 -12.42
N PRO A 275 24.37 17.50 -11.42
CA PRO A 275 24.82 18.62 -10.60
C PRO A 275 25.40 19.72 -11.50
N LEU A 276 24.94 20.96 -11.29
CA LEU A 276 25.54 22.14 -11.88
C LEU A 276 27.00 22.22 -11.40
N ARG A 277 27.94 22.27 -12.36
CA ARG A 277 29.35 22.58 -12.11
C ARG A 277 29.53 24.05 -11.80
#